data_AF-A0A1I1K434-F1
#
_entry.id   AF-A0A1I1K434-F1
#
_cell.length_a   1.000
_cell.length_b   1.000
_cell.length_c   1.000
_cell.angle_alpha   90.00
_cell.angle_beta   90.00
_cell.angle_gamma   90.00
#
_symmetry.space_group_name_H-M   'P 1'
#
loop_
_entity.id
_entity.type
_entity.pdbx_description
1 polymer ?
#
loop_
_entity_poly.entity_id
_entity_poly.type
_entity_poly.pdbx_seq_one_letter_code
_entity_poly.pdbx_strand_id
1 'polypeptide(L)'
;MEIKIGNKKISDYEYSSIKTTRDTNTTFKEQLNKAITSCNNVQTSIKDKDLNGKDINKSQSEIGQTEKSDKEELTEKHKEIVSKAIEDMEKIFNINMSKNPDEYYKKNKKINITEIIRKYGNNVSSNDLNDLEKTVTSLWKEGMIDDDDYFNAIKWITLKVEQKTVKLKLENEKKHIQDIITDKNKKIDLYKHRINR
;
A
#
# COMPACT_ATOMS: atom_id res chain seq x y z
N MET A 1 -14.81 35.50 13.18
CA MET A 1 -14.45 36.06 11.87
C MET A 1 -14.87 35.04 10.82
N GLU A 2 -15.99 35.26 10.14
CA GLU A 2 -16.51 34.36 9.10
C GLU A 2 -16.10 34.88 7.74
N ILE A 3 -15.42 34.04 6.95
CA ILE A 3 -15.04 34.38 5.58
C ILE A 3 -16.21 33.97 4.67
N LYS A 4 -16.98 34.96 4.20
CA LYS A 4 -18.00 34.77 3.16
C LYS A 4 -17.34 34.85 1.78
N ILE A 5 -17.16 33.70 1.14
CA ILE A 5 -16.91 33.61 -0.30
C ILE A 5 -18.27 33.34 -0.97
N GLY A 6 -18.56 34.06 -2.05
CA GLY A 6 -19.91 34.35 -2.56
C GLY A 6 -20.90 33.17 -2.64
N ASN A 7 -22.15 33.48 -2.26
CA ASN A 7 -23.45 32.79 -2.48
C ASN A 7 -23.47 31.38 -3.11
N LYS A 8 -22.67 30.44 -2.61
CA LYS A 8 -22.87 29.01 -2.86
C LYS A 8 -22.82 28.27 -1.53
N LYS A 9 -23.87 27.50 -1.26
CA LYS A 9 -23.91 26.66 -0.07
C LYS A 9 -22.95 25.49 -0.29
N ILE A 10 -22.33 24.99 0.78
CA ILE A 10 -21.45 23.80 0.73
C ILE A 10 -22.19 22.57 0.15
N SER A 11 -23.53 22.56 0.18
CA SER A 11 -24.39 21.56 -0.49
C SER A 11 -24.26 21.54 -2.02
N ASP A 12 -23.75 22.60 -2.65
CA ASP A 12 -23.61 22.65 -4.12
C ASP A 12 -22.39 21.83 -4.60
N TYR A 13 -21.59 21.29 -3.68
CA TYR A 13 -20.49 20.35 -3.93
C TYR A 13 -20.89 18.89 -3.65
N GLU A 14 -22.18 18.57 -3.59
CA GLU A 14 -22.62 17.18 -3.60
C GLU A 14 -22.25 16.52 -4.94
N TYR A 15 -21.18 15.73 -4.90
CA TYR A 15 -21.05 14.43 -5.56
C TYR A 15 -21.63 14.36 -6.99
N SER A 16 -20.94 14.93 -7.97
CA SER A 16 -21.02 14.42 -9.34
C SER A 16 -20.25 13.11 -9.41
N SER A 17 -20.86 12.03 -8.93
CA SER A 17 -20.44 10.66 -9.24
C SER A 17 -20.58 10.43 -10.75
N ILE A 18 -19.57 10.84 -11.50
CA ILE A 18 -19.38 10.44 -12.89
C ILE A 18 -19.07 8.94 -12.86
N LYS A 19 -20.10 8.14 -13.13
CA LYS A 19 -19.96 6.74 -13.53
C LYS A 19 -19.26 6.73 -14.90
N THR A 20 -17.96 6.48 -14.92
CA THR A 20 -17.26 6.05 -16.12
C THR A 20 -16.73 4.65 -15.92
N THR A 21 -17.37 3.72 -16.62
CA THR A 21 -16.99 2.32 -16.76
C THR A 21 -15.66 2.20 -17.51
N ARG A 22 -14.61 1.79 -16.80
CA ARG A 22 -13.54 0.93 -17.34
C ARG A 22 -12.79 0.29 -16.17
N ASP A 23 -12.92 -1.04 -16.10
CA ASP A 23 -12.24 -1.96 -15.20
C ASP A 23 -10.74 -1.65 -15.12
N THR A 24 -10.26 -1.14 -13.98
CA THR A 24 -9.47 -1.90 -12.99
C THR A 24 -9.37 -1.14 -11.65
N ASN A 25 -10.19 -0.11 -11.46
CA ASN A 25 -10.12 0.76 -10.28
C ASN A 25 -10.75 0.10 -9.06
N THR A 26 -9.95 -0.56 -8.24
CA THR A 26 -10.32 -0.70 -6.82
C THR A 26 -10.24 0.69 -6.19
N THR A 27 -11.36 1.16 -5.66
CA THR A 27 -11.49 2.48 -5.03
C THR A 27 -10.67 2.50 -3.74
N PHE A 28 -10.18 3.67 -3.28
CA PHE A 28 -9.51 3.83 -1.96
C PHE A 28 -10.25 3.07 -0.84
N LYS A 29 -11.59 3.18 -0.83
CA LYS A 29 -12.47 2.50 0.11
C LYS A 29 -12.39 0.97 0.01
N GLU A 30 -12.25 0.40 -1.18
CA GLU A 30 -12.18 -1.04 -1.39
C GLU A 30 -10.81 -1.61 -1.01
N GLN A 31 -9.72 -0.91 -1.29
CA GLN A 31 -8.37 -1.33 -0.86
C GLN A 31 -8.24 -1.22 0.66
N LEU A 32 -8.72 -0.13 1.26
CA LEU A 32 -8.76 0.03 2.71
C LEU A 32 -9.65 -1.03 3.37
N ASN A 33 -10.83 -1.32 2.81
CA ASN A 33 -11.71 -2.36 3.33
C ASN A 33 -11.09 -3.75 3.22
N LYS A 34 -10.35 -4.07 2.15
CA LYS A 34 -9.61 -5.34 2.04
C LYS A 34 -8.53 -5.44 3.12
N ALA A 35 -7.80 -4.38 3.39
CA ALA A 35 -6.78 -4.34 4.43
C ALA A 35 -7.39 -4.53 5.84
N ILE A 36 -8.49 -3.83 6.13
CA ILE A 36 -9.23 -3.96 7.40
C ILE A 36 -9.78 -5.38 7.57
N THR A 37 -10.36 -5.96 6.52
CA THR A 37 -10.92 -7.33 6.57
C THR A 37 -9.82 -8.38 6.77
N SER A 38 -8.65 -8.17 6.17
CA SER A 38 -7.48 -9.04 6.35
C SER A 38 -7.04 -9.10 7.82
N CYS A 39 -6.93 -7.95 8.50
CA CYS A 39 -6.56 -7.91 9.93
C CYS A 39 -7.60 -8.58 10.84
N ASN A 40 -8.89 -8.37 10.57
CA ASN A 40 -9.95 -8.95 11.40
C ASN A 40 -10.00 -10.49 11.31
N ASN A 41 -9.70 -11.08 10.15
CA ASN A 41 -9.70 -12.54 9.96
C ASN A 41 -8.48 -13.24 10.60
N VAL A 42 -7.36 -12.53 10.77
CA VAL A 42 -6.19 -13.06 11.49
C VAL A 42 -6.44 -13.01 13.00
N GLN A 43 -7.16 -12.00 13.49
CA GLN A 43 -7.47 -11.89 14.92
C GLN A 43 -8.42 -12.97 15.43
N THR A 44 -9.30 -13.52 14.58
CA THR A 44 -10.10 -14.72 14.90
C THR A 44 -9.26 -16.00 14.88
N SER A 45 -8.34 -16.13 13.93
CA SER A 45 -7.44 -17.30 13.81
C SER A 45 -6.42 -17.41 14.96
N ILE A 46 -6.11 -16.30 15.63
CA ILE A 46 -5.25 -16.27 16.83
C ILE A 46 -6.07 -16.49 18.11
N LYS A 47 -7.32 -16.02 18.17
CA LYS A 47 -8.20 -16.21 19.35
C LYS A 47 -8.75 -17.63 19.51
N ASP A 48 -8.83 -18.42 18.44
CA ASP A 48 -9.27 -19.81 18.51
C ASP A 48 -8.20 -20.79 19.02
N LYS A 49 -6.96 -20.33 19.29
CA LYS A 49 -5.89 -21.17 19.85
C LYS A 49 -5.67 -21.04 21.36
N ASP A 50 -6.33 -20.09 22.03
CA ASP A 50 -6.03 -19.75 23.43
C ASP A 50 -7.20 -19.88 24.41
N LEU A 51 -8.24 -20.67 24.10
CA LEU A 51 -9.31 -20.94 25.06
C LEU A 51 -9.78 -22.40 25.00
N ASN A 52 -9.06 -23.28 25.70
CA ASN A 52 -9.68 -24.24 26.62
C ASN A 52 -8.61 -24.94 27.47
N GLY A 53 -8.48 -24.48 28.71
CA GLY A 53 -7.84 -25.26 29.76
C GLY A 53 -8.67 -26.52 30.04
N LYS A 54 -8.15 -27.69 29.65
CA LYS A 54 -8.47 -28.96 30.30
C LYS A 54 -7.36 -29.97 30.03
N ASP A 55 -6.87 -30.54 31.12
CA ASP A 55 -5.77 -31.50 31.19
C ASP A 55 -5.86 -32.62 30.16
N ILE A 56 -4.74 -32.90 29.46
CA ILE A 56 -4.43 -34.27 29.02
C ILE A 56 -2.92 -34.51 29.14
N ASN A 57 -2.52 -34.93 30.32
CA ASN A 57 -1.27 -35.67 30.55
C ASN A 57 -1.54 -37.14 30.19
N LYS A 58 -1.21 -37.53 28.94
CA LYS A 58 -1.15 -38.87 28.29
C LYS A 58 -1.52 -38.64 26.82
N SER A 59 -0.60 -38.64 25.87
CA SER A 59 0.21 -39.81 25.49
C SER A 59 1.51 -39.36 24.86
N GLN A 60 2.60 -39.41 25.63
CA GLN A 60 3.89 -39.83 25.08
C GLN A 60 3.86 -41.36 25.01
N SER A 61 3.58 -41.91 23.84
CA SER A 61 4.25 -43.11 23.31
C SER A 61 3.62 -43.48 21.97
N GLU A 62 4.50 -43.62 20.98
CA GLU A 62 4.27 -44.36 19.73
C GLU A 62 3.41 -43.66 18.66
N ILE A 63 4.04 -42.77 17.88
CA ILE A 63 4.30 -43.01 16.45
C ILE A 63 5.76 -42.61 16.20
N GLY A 64 6.59 -43.63 15.97
CA GLY A 64 7.97 -43.45 15.54
C GLY A 64 8.02 -43.03 14.07
N GLN A 65 8.97 -42.13 13.79
CA GLN A 65 9.65 -41.96 12.51
C GLN A 65 8.82 -41.48 11.30
N THR A 66 8.47 -40.18 11.28
CA THR A 66 8.47 -39.35 10.04
C THR A 66 8.31 -37.82 10.25
N GLU A 67 8.42 -37.26 11.46
CA GLU A 67 8.10 -35.81 11.67
C GLU A 67 9.23 -34.78 11.48
N LYS A 68 10.47 -35.19 11.16
CA LYS A 68 11.57 -34.22 11.01
C LYS A 68 11.50 -33.43 9.70
N SER A 69 11.04 -34.06 8.61
CA SER A 69 11.01 -33.45 7.28
C SER A 69 10.05 -32.26 7.19
N ASP A 70 8.82 -32.44 7.66
CA ASP A 70 7.76 -31.44 7.44
C ASP A 70 7.93 -30.19 8.32
N LYS A 71 8.47 -30.34 9.54
CA LYS A 71 8.76 -29.20 10.44
C LYS A 71 9.97 -28.39 9.97
N GLU A 72 11.02 -29.04 9.48
CA GLU A 72 12.17 -28.35 8.88
C GLU A 72 11.74 -27.61 7.61
N GLU A 73 10.96 -28.23 6.74
CA GLU A 73 10.47 -27.63 5.48
C GLU A 73 9.58 -26.40 5.73
N LEU A 74 8.66 -26.46 6.71
CA LEU A 74 7.83 -25.32 7.11
C LEU A 74 8.66 -24.16 7.68
N THR A 75 9.71 -24.46 8.46
CA THR A 75 10.62 -23.42 8.97
C THR A 75 11.52 -22.83 7.90
N GLU A 76 11.94 -23.62 6.91
CA GLU A 76 12.82 -23.15 5.85
C GLU A 76 12.07 -22.28 4.85
N LYS A 77 10.84 -22.67 4.48
CA LYS A 77 9.95 -21.87 3.65
C LYS A 77 9.60 -20.53 4.29
N HIS A 78 9.35 -20.52 5.61
CA HIS A 78 9.13 -19.29 6.36
C HIS A 78 10.34 -18.34 6.27
N LYS A 79 11.55 -18.85 6.51
CA LYS A 79 12.79 -18.05 6.40
C LYS A 79 13.01 -17.52 4.99
N GLU A 80 12.73 -18.33 3.97
CA GLU A 80 12.89 -17.92 2.57
C GLU A 80 11.94 -16.76 2.24
N ILE A 81 10.65 -16.88 2.60
CA ILE A 81 9.64 -15.83 2.38
C ILE A 81 10.06 -14.53 3.09
N VAL A 82 10.44 -14.62 4.35
CA VAL A 82 10.83 -13.46 5.16
C VAL A 82 12.10 -12.81 4.60
N SER A 83 13.13 -13.61 4.28
CA SER A 83 14.38 -13.09 3.73
C SER A 83 14.15 -12.40 2.40
N LYS A 84 13.35 -13.02 1.52
CA LYS A 84 13.00 -12.44 0.23
C LYS A 84 12.25 -11.12 0.38
N ALA A 85 11.30 -11.06 1.31
CA ALA A 85 10.55 -9.84 1.57
C ALA A 85 11.42 -8.73 2.18
N ILE A 86 12.39 -9.08 3.03
CA ILE A 86 13.39 -8.11 3.54
C ILE A 86 14.25 -7.57 2.38
N GLU A 87 14.75 -8.42 1.49
CA GLU A 87 15.52 -7.97 0.32
C GLU A 87 14.72 -7.04 -0.59
N ASP A 88 13.44 -7.35 -0.83
CA ASP A 88 12.58 -6.53 -1.65
C ASP A 88 12.29 -5.18 -0.95
N MET A 89 12.14 -5.18 0.38
CA MET A 89 12.03 -3.95 1.18
C MET A 89 13.30 -3.10 1.11
N GLU A 90 14.48 -3.71 1.25
CA GLU A 90 15.78 -3.03 1.13
C GLU A 90 15.93 -2.33 -0.23
N LYS A 91 15.53 -3.00 -1.31
CA LYS A 91 15.55 -2.43 -2.67
C LYS A 91 14.57 -1.27 -2.81
N ILE A 92 13.32 -1.44 -2.38
CA ILE A 92 12.26 -0.44 -2.55
C ILE A 92 12.57 0.86 -1.80
N PHE A 93 13.10 0.75 -0.58
CA PHE A 93 13.46 1.93 0.22
C PHE A 93 14.89 2.43 -0.02
N ASN A 94 15.70 1.68 -0.79
CA ASN A 94 17.13 1.89 -0.98
C ASN A 94 17.87 1.99 0.36
N ILE A 95 17.70 0.97 1.20
CA ILE A 95 18.29 0.83 2.54
C ILE A 95 19.07 -0.48 2.65
N ASN A 96 19.84 -0.61 3.72
CA ASN A 96 20.51 -1.86 4.07
C ASN A 96 20.22 -2.16 5.54
N MET A 97 19.25 -3.03 5.76
CA MET A 97 18.76 -3.44 7.08
C MET A 97 19.77 -4.31 7.83
N SER A 98 20.62 -5.03 7.08
CA SER A 98 21.68 -5.88 7.65
C SER A 98 22.82 -5.07 8.27
N LYS A 99 23.13 -3.88 7.74
CA LYS A 99 24.25 -3.06 8.20
C LYS A 99 24.00 -2.40 9.56
N ASN A 100 22.76 -1.95 9.81
CA ASN A 100 22.37 -1.26 11.05
C ASN A 100 21.02 -1.76 11.57
N PRO A 101 20.93 -2.98 12.15
CA PRO A 101 19.65 -3.57 12.55
C PRO A 101 18.86 -2.68 13.54
N ASP A 102 19.53 -2.03 14.48
CA ASP A 102 18.88 -1.21 15.51
C ASP A 102 18.10 -0.01 14.94
N GLU A 103 18.37 0.39 13.69
CA GLU A 103 17.67 1.47 13.02
C GLU A 103 16.33 1.04 12.40
N TYR A 104 16.20 -0.25 12.07
CA TYR A 104 15.07 -0.78 11.29
C TYR A 104 14.19 -1.75 12.08
N TYR A 105 14.69 -2.27 13.19
CA TYR A 105 13.98 -3.19 14.07
C TYR A 105 13.62 -2.52 15.40
N LYS A 106 12.46 -2.87 15.92
CA LYS A 106 12.03 -2.50 17.28
C LYS A 106 12.73 -3.40 18.31
N LYS A 107 12.58 -3.03 19.58
CA LYS A 107 13.02 -3.86 20.73
C LYS A 107 12.41 -5.27 20.74
N ASN A 108 11.21 -5.45 20.19
CA ASN A 108 10.55 -6.75 20.05
C ASN A 108 11.05 -7.56 18.83
N LYS A 109 12.12 -7.11 18.16
CA LYS A 109 12.72 -7.71 16.96
C LYS A 109 11.84 -7.71 15.71
N LYS A 110 10.70 -7.02 15.72
CA LYS A 110 9.89 -6.79 14.53
C LYS A 110 10.35 -5.56 13.77
N ILE A 111 10.07 -5.53 12.48
CA ILE A 111 10.44 -4.44 11.58
C ILE A 111 9.61 -3.20 11.94
N ASN A 112 10.27 -2.06 12.13
CA ASN A 112 9.65 -0.77 12.41
C ASN A 112 9.30 -0.05 11.11
N ILE A 113 8.32 -0.59 10.37
CA ILE A 113 8.05 -0.09 9.02
C ILE A 113 7.51 1.35 9.01
N THR A 114 6.80 1.78 10.06
CA THR A 114 6.37 3.17 10.18
C THR A 114 7.58 4.12 10.16
N GLU A 115 8.64 3.78 10.88
CA GLU A 115 9.87 4.57 10.91
C GLU A 115 10.63 4.51 9.58
N ILE A 116 10.66 3.34 8.92
CA ILE A 116 11.24 3.18 7.59
C ILE A 116 10.53 4.08 6.57
N ILE A 117 9.20 4.05 6.54
CA ILE A 117 8.38 4.90 5.68
C ILE A 117 8.60 6.38 6.00
N ARG A 118 8.69 6.74 7.29
CA ARG A 118 8.94 8.13 7.71
C ARG A 118 10.28 8.66 7.20
N LYS A 119 11.34 7.86 7.27
CA LYS A 119 12.70 8.26 6.87
C LYS A 119 12.93 8.16 5.36
N TYR A 120 12.46 7.07 4.75
CA TYR A 120 12.85 6.68 3.38
C TYR A 120 11.67 6.63 2.40
N GLY A 121 10.43 6.83 2.85
CA GLY A 121 9.25 6.75 1.99
C GLY A 121 9.23 7.75 0.84
N ASN A 122 9.97 8.86 0.94
CA ASN A 122 10.12 9.80 -0.18
C ASN A 122 10.97 9.26 -1.34
N ASN A 123 11.77 8.23 -1.09
CA ASN A 123 12.62 7.59 -2.10
C ASN A 123 11.85 6.53 -2.91
N VAL A 124 10.71 6.08 -2.41
CA VAL A 124 9.93 5.00 -3.02
C VAL A 124 9.33 5.47 -4.34
N SER A 125 9.65 4.75 -5.42
CA SER A 125 9.07 5.04 -6.73
C SER A 125 7.59 4.72 -6.74
N SER A 126 6.83 5.51 -7.49
CA SER A 126 5.40 5.25 -7.69
C SER A 126 5.11 3.95 -8.45
N ASN A 127 6.12 3.33 -9.05
CA ASN A 127 6.01 2.02 -9.70
C ASN A 127 6.22 0.86 -8.72
N ASP A 128 6.89 1.11 -7.61
CA ASP A 128 7.23 0.08 -6.62
C ASP A 128 6.11 -0.09 -5.57
N LEU A 129 5.10 0.78 -5.56
CA LEU A 129 4.03 0.79 -4.54
C LEU A 129 3.25 -0.54 -4.46
N ASN A 130 3.01 -1.19 -5.60
CA ASN A 130 2.31 -2.48 -5.63
C ASN A 130 3.17 -3.63 -5.10
N ASP A 131 4.47 -3.60 -5.38
CA ASP A 131 5.37 -4.62 -4.86
C ASP A 131 5.66 -4.38 -3.38
N LEU A 132 5.70 -3.12 -2.95
CA LEU A 132 5.74 -2.75 -1.54
C LEU A 132 4.51 -3.28 -0.78
N GLU A 133 3.30 -3.13 -1.32
CA GLU A 133 2.07 -3.67 -0.71
C GLU A 133 2.18 -5.18 -0.47
N LYS A 134 2.65 -5.93 -1.48
CA LYS A 134 2.85 -7.38 -1.36
C LYS A 134 3.90 -7.72 -0.30
N THR A 135 5.04 -7.04 -0.34
CA THR A 135 6.15 -7.24 0.62
C THR A 135 5.71 -6.99 2.05
N VAL A 136 5.02 -5.88 2.31
CA VAL A 136 4.49 -5.54 3.64
C VAL A 136 3.44 -6.55 4.10
N THR A 137 2.57 -6.99 3.19
CA THR A 137 1.56 -8.01 3.50
C THR A 137 2.20 -9.36 3.83
N SER A 138 3.23 -9.78 3.10
CA SER A 138 3.97 -11.01 3.39
C SER A 138 4.63 -10.95 4.77
N LEU A 139 5.35 -9.87 5.07
CA LEU A 139 6.01 -9.73 6.38
C LEU A 139 5.02 -9.67 7.54
N TRP A 140 3.84 -9.07 7.36
CA TRP A 140 2.78 -9.10 8.36
C TRP A 140 2.21 -10.51 8.57
N LYS A 141 1.92 -11.24 7.49
CA LYS A 141 1.44 -12.64 7.57
C LYS A 141 2.45 -13.56 8.27
N GLU A 142 3.74 -13.34 8.06
CA GLU A 142 4.82 -14.07 8.73
C GLU A 142 5.14 -13.53 10.14
N GLY A 143 4.37 -12.57 10.66
CA GLY A 143 4.51 -12.05 12.02
C GLY A 143 5.72 -11.13 12.24
N MET A 144 6.39 -10.68 11.17
CA MET A 144 7.59 -9.82 11.22
C MET A 144 7.26 -8.34 11.42
N ILE A 145 5.99 -7.96 11.30
CA ILE A 145 5.49 -6.58 11.48
C ILE A 145 4.29 -6.62 12.43
N ASP A 146 4.12 -5.56 13.23
CA ASP A 146 2.94 -5.41 14.10
C ASP A 146 1.72 -4.91 13.31
N ASP A 147 0.50 -5.16 13.82
CA ASP A 147 -0.73 -4.75 13.13
C ASP A 147 -0.78 -3.24 12.87
N ASP A 148 -0.42 -2.41 13.86
CA ASP A 148 -0.39 -0.95 13.71
C ASP A 148 0.56 -0.50 12.59
N ASP A 149 1.71 -1.15 12.49
CA ASP A 149 2.71 -0.88 11.46
C ASP A 149 2.22 -1.30 10.07
N TYR A 150 1.60 -2.47 9.98
CA TYR A 150 0.96 -2.95 8.75
C TYR A 150 -0.10 -1.96 8.28
N PHE A 151 -1.02 -1.56 9.17
CA PHE A 151 -2.09 -0.61 8.85
C PHE A 151 -1.54 0.75 8.41
N ASN A 152 -0.54 1.28 9.12
CA ASN A 152 0.10 2.54 8.75
C ASN A 152 0.78 2.46 7.38
N ALA A 153 1.45 1.34 7.09
CA ALA A 153 2.09 1.12 5.80
C ALA A 153 1.07 1.03 4.66
N ILE A 154 0.03 0.22 4.79
CA ILE A 154 -1.01 0.11 3.76
C ILE A 154 -1.69 1.46 3.53
N LYS A 155 -2.06 2.18 4.60
CA LYS A 155 -2.64 3.52 4.49
C LYS A 155 -1.72 4.46 3.71
N TRP A 156 -0.42 4.46 4.01
CA TRP A 156 0.55 5.30 3.31
C TRP A 156 0.68 4.91 1.83
N ILE A 157 0.76 3.62 1.51
CA ILE A 157 0.83 3.11 0.13
C ILE A 157 -0.41 3.55 -0.66
N THR A 158 -1.60 3.34 -0.12
CA THR A 158 -2.86 3.72 -0.79
C THR A 158 -2.92 5.23 -1.03
N LEU A 159 -2.48 6.05 -0.07
CA LEU A 159 -2.40 7.50 -0.26
C LEU A 159 -1.43 7.89 -1.39
N LYS A 160 -0.28 7.22 -1.50
CA LYS A 160 0.69 7.45 -2.58
C LYS A 160 0.15 7.05 -3.95
N VAL A 161 -0.59 5.95 -4.03
CA VAL A 161 -1.28 5.52 -5.26
C VAL A 161 -2.30 6.58 -5.69
N GLU A 162 -3.13 7.08 -4.77
CA GLU A 162 -4.12 8.11 -5.10
C GLU A 162 -3.47 9.42 -5.54
N GLN A 163 -2.39 9.85 -4.86
CA GLN A 163 -1.62 11.02 -5.27
C GLN A 163 -1.07 10.89 -6.70
N LYS A 164 -0.56 9.70 -7.08
CA LYS A 164 -0.12 9.41 -8.45
C LYS A 164 -1.27 9.57 -9.44
N THR A 165 -2.43 8.97 -9.14
CA THR A 165 -3.62 9.02 -9.99
C THR A 165 -4.11 10.45 -10.21
N VAL A 166 -4.21 11.25 -9.15
CA VAL A 166 -4.61 12.67 -9.25
C VAL A 166 -3.60 13.47 -10.06
N LYS A 167 -2.30 13.27 -9.83
CA LYS A 167 -1.24 13.95 -10.58
C LYS A 167 -1.31 13.65 -12.08
N LEU A 168 -1.48 12.38 -12.45
CA LEU A 168 -1.60 11.96 -13.85
C LEU A 168 -2.84 12.56 -14.53
N LYS A 169 -3.99 12.60 -13.85
CA LYS A 169 -5.20 13.25 -14.37
C LYS A 169 -4.95 14.73 -14.65
N LEU A 170 -4.33 15.44 -13.70
CA LEU A 170 -4.01 16.85 -13.84
C LEU A 170 -3.02 17.14 -14.98
N GLU A 171 -2.00 16.29 -15.14
CA GLU A 171 -1.04 16.40 -16.26
C GLU A 171 -1.72 16.19 -17.61
N ASN A 172 -2.62 15.21 -17.71
CA ASN A 172 -3.40 14.94 -18.93
C ASN A 172 -4.35 16.09 -19.27
N GLU A 173 -5.04 16.65 -18.28
CA GLU A 173 -5.91 17.82 -18.47
C GLU A 173 -5.11 19.05 -18.92
N LYS A 174 -3.95 19.29 -18.28
CA LYS A 174 -3.05 20.38 -18.66
C LYS A 174 -2.60 20.25 -20.12
N LYS A 175 -2.22 19.04 -20.55
CA LYS A 175 -1.84 18.76 -21.93
C LYS A 175 -3.00 19.01 -22.90
N HIS A 176 -4.20 18.53 -22.56
CA HIS A 176 -5.39 18.74 -23.38
C HIS A 176 -5.71 20.23 -23.60
N ILE A 177 -5.59 21.05 -22.55
CA ILE A 177 -5.79 22.50 -22.64
C ILE A 177 -4.72 23.14 -23.53
N GLN A 178 -3.46 22.74 -23.41
CA GLN A 178 -2.36 23.24 -24.25
C GLN A 178 -2.58 22.92 -25.74
N ASP A 179 -3.07 21.72 -26.05
CA ASP A 179 -3.40 21.32 -27.42
C ASP A 179 -4.52 22.20 -28.00
N ILE A 180 -5.57 22.48 -27.23
CA ILE A 180 -6.67 23.40 -27.63
C ILE A 180 -6.14 24.81 -27.90
N ILE A 181 -5.30 25.36 -27.02
CA ILE A 181 -4.73 26.71 -27.20
C ILE A 181 -3.90 26.76 -28.48
N THR A 182 -3.08 25.73 -28.72
CA THR A 182 -2.23 25.62 -29.90
C THR A 182 -3.04 25.58 -31.19
N ASP A 183 -4.11 24.78 -31.23
CA ASP A 183 -5.01 24.70 -32.40
C ASP A 183 -5.73 26.04 -32.66
N LYS A 184 -6.21 26.71 -31.62
CA LYS A 184 -6.84 28.02 -31.73
C LYS A 184 -5.87 29.08 -32.27
N ASN A 185 -4.63 29.11 -31.78
CA ASN A 185 -3.62 30.06 -32.25
C ASN A 185 -3.29 29.84 -33.73
N LYS A 186 -3.11 28.58 -34.16
CA LYS A 186 -2.92 28.25 -35.58
C LYS A 186 -4.06 28.74 -36.46
N LYS A 187 -5.32 28.55 -36.01
CA LYS A 187 -6.50 29.05 -36.74
C LYS A 187 -6.50 30.57 -36.85
N ILE A 188 -6.17 31.27 -35.77
CA ILE A 188 -6.08 32.75 -35.75
C ILE A 188 -5.03 33.24 -36.76
N ASP A 189 -3.85 32.61 -36.80
CA ASP A 189 -2.77 33.00 -37.72
C ASP A 189 -3.18 32.79 -39.20
N LEU A 190 -3.89 31.70 -39.49
CA LEU A 190 -4.47 31.45 -40.82
C LEU A 190 -5.49 32.53 -41.22
N TYR A 191 -6.37 32.95 -40.30
CA TYR A 191 -7.32 34.03 -40.56
C TYR A 191 -6.63 35.37 -40.83
N LYS A 192 -5.59 35.72 -40.05
CA LYS A 192 -4.80 36.95 -40.26
C LYS A 192 -4.15 36.97 -41.64
N HIS A 193 -3.58 35.86 -42.09
CA HIS A 193 -2.98 35.77 -43.42
C HIS A 193 -3.99 35.89 -44.56
N ARG A 194 -5.24 35.46 -44.35
CA ARG A 194 -6.30 35.55 -45.37
C ARG A 194 -6.87 36.97 -45.52
N ILE A 195 -6.88 37.76 -44.44
CA ILE A 195 -7.37 39.15 -44.45
C ILE A 195 -6.35 40.11 -45.09
N ASN A 196 -5.05 39.79 -45.01
CA ASN A 196 -3.97 40.62 -45.56
C ASN A 196 -3.60 40.29 -47.03
N ARG A 197 -4.47 39.58 -47.76
CA ARG A 197 -4.35 39.30 -49.20
C ARG A 197 -5.50 39.97 -49.93
#